data_AF-A0A352CGH0-F1
#
_entry.id   AF-A0A352CGH0-F1
#
_cell.length_a   1.000
_cell.length_b   1.000
_cell.length_c   1.000
_cell.angle_alpha   90.00
_cell.angle_beta   90.00
_cell.angle_gamma   90.00
#
_symmetry.space_group_name_H-M   'P 1'
#
loop_
_entity.id
_entity.type
_entity.pdbx_description
1 polymer ?
#
loop_
_entity_poly.entity_id
_entity_poly.type
_entity_poly.pdbx_seq_one_letter_code
_entity_poly.pdbx_strand_id
1 'polypeptide(L)'
;MALPHLVKYVYTHGTDEVIKRGKKIHAIGYVELVEYDELFGTATFRVKDDSYSTFYKVYIHHFRDPKATSLRCGCPYNLGDICRHEAAALFQLQELLDRGHLQTGHIRYDQRHTVVKMKSIDLKHLRLLCAAETLVQAETFLRTHKAVIEYAENETVKAQVTLEGEVYDVLIKKNEERNFDTSCEYEDSDHPLCLPKVIVFLQLLNTYGAGYFDSIRNWDKEKNKLLEAYGYSLKDDLKGKFEFTYQEGKPFLRVLDATIKRVATPVPSARQALRTFPTPAPSLPEVPIAPAVSLPDQRLGVVFNFNKKSFPRFSVDAVIGEPNEENDGFAGNVEKLDIARFVNTDTFNDSDAALLQLLRKLQDAEINKYVNRNSPFSGIWENILHHEADDLPEETKDLITEYLQPKLHRLFQEFGSQALVYTLASGKAFKTAQLQPLQLQTTEAYPLFHIKKNSHYVVHCKVKAGITELDLSDNEAPTPLLFFYNHQGFCWKNKETILLIEQFRPTGKMVINSTNWKQQLQEMILP
;
A
#
# COMPACT_ATOMS: atom_id res chain seq x y z
N MET A 1 -11.42 23.40 8.40
CA MET A 1 -11.17 22.17 9.18
C MET A 1 -10.31 21.26 8.34
N ALA A 2 -9.22 20.71 8.88
CA ALA A 2 -8.36 19.79 8.14
C ALA A 2 -9.17 18.55 7.73
N LEU A 3 -8.93 18.03 6.51
CA LEU A 3 -9.56 16.80 6.06
C LEU A 3 -9.10 15.64 6.96
N PRO A 4 -9.99 14.70 7.32
CA PRO A 4 -9.59 13.47 8.00
C PRO A 4 -8.51 12.71 7.23
N HIS A 5 -7.63 11.99 7.93
CA HIS A 5 -6.42 11.42 7.31
C HIS A 5 -6.74 10.41 6.20
N LEU A 6 -7.81 9.61 6.31
CA LEU A 6 -8.24 8.70 5.25
C LEU A 6 -8.65 9.45 3.98
N VAL A 7 -9.36 10.56 4.15
CA VAL A 7 -9.78 11.42 3.03
C VAL A 7 -8.57 12.14 2.43
N LYS A 8 -7.65 12.62 3.28
CA LYS A 8 -6.39 13.22 2.84
C LYS A 8 -5.59 12.24 1.98
N TYR A 9 -5.47 10.99 2.41
CA TYR A 9 -4.81 9.92 1.67
C TYR A 9 -5.38 9.75 0.25
N VAL A 10 -6.71 9.75 0.10
CA VAL A 10 -7.38 9.66 -1.21
C VAL A 10 -7.01 10.83 -2.13
N TYR A 11 -6.95 12.06 -1.62
CA TYR A 11 -6.60 13.22 -2.45
C TYR A 11 -5.10 13.32 -2.75
N THR A 12 -4.24 12.77 -1.90
CA THR A 12 -2.79 12.74 -2.12
C THR A 12 -2.40 11.71 -3.19
N HIS A 13 -2.96 10.50 -3.11
CA HIS A 13 -2.58 9.38 -3.99
C HIS A 13 -3.51 9.20 -5.20
N GLY A 14 -4.74 9.71 -5.15
CA GLY A 14 -5.72 9.57 -6.22
C GLY A 14 -5.47 10.44 -7.46
N THR A 15 -5.95 9.97 -8.62
CA THR A 15 -6.20 10.85 -9.78
C THR A 15 -7.59 11.48 -9.67
N ASP A 16 -7.83 12.63 -10.31
CA ASP A 16 -9.14 13.29 -10.28
C ASP A 16 -10.27 12.39 -10.79
N GLU A 17 -9.98 11.54 -11.78
CA GLU A 17 -10.92 10.55 -12.29
C GLU A 17 -11.23 9.46 -11.26
N VAL A 18 -10.21 8.91 -10.60
CA VAL A 18 -10.35 7.91 -9.54
C VAL A 18 -11.16 8.48 -8.38
N ILE A 19 -10.88 9.71 -7.96
CA ILE A 19 -11.60 10.38 -6.87
C ILE A 19 -13.06 10.63 -7.26
N LYS A 20 -13.32 11.13 -8.48
CA LYS A 20 -14.69 11.39 -8.96
C LYS A 20 -15.50 10.10 -9.07
N ARG A 21 -14.93 9.03 -9.62
CA ARG A 21 -15.59 7.72 -9.74
C ARG A 21 -15.75 7.05 -8.37
N GLY A 22 -14.75 7.11 -7.50
CA GLY A 22 -14.82 6.59 -6.13
C GLY A 22 -15.92 7.25 -5.32
N LYS A 23 -16.05 8.59 -5.38
CA LYS A 23 -17.18 9.32 -4.78
C LYS A 23 -18.52 8.92 -5.36
N LYS A 24 -18.60 8.67 -6.67
CA LYS A 24 -19.83 8.21 -7.32
C LYS A 24 -20.24 6.83 -6.80
N ILE A 25 -19.30 5.89 -6.70
CA ILE A 25 -19.55 4.53 -6.16
C ILE A 25 -20.02 4.61 -4.70
N HIS A 26 -19.36 5.43 -3.88
CA HIS A 26 -19.75 5.69 -2.50
C HIS A 26 -21.17 6.29 -2.40
N ALA A 27 -21.47 7.33 -3.18
CA ALA A 27 -22.77 8.00 -3.15
C ALA A 27 -23.93 7.11 -3.61
N ILE A 28 -23.66 6.13 -4.49
CA ILE A 28 -24.65 5.14 -4.93
C ILE A 28 -24.86 4.03 -3.87
N GLY A 29 -24.02 3.95 -2.84
CA GLY A 29 -24.09 2.92 -1.80
C GLY A 29 -23.57 1.56 -2.28
N TYR A 30 -22.65 1.54 -3.25
CA TYR A 30 -22.05 0.32 -3.81
C TYR A 30 -20.85 -0.18 -3.01
N VAL A 31 -20.75 0.22 -1.74
CA VAL A 31 -19.69 -0.14 -0.81
C VAL A 31 -20.33 -0.77 0.42
N GLU A 32 -20.03 -2.05 0.64
CA GLU A 32 -20.51 -2.80 1.80
C GLU A 32 -19.33 -3.20 2.68
N LEU A 33 -19.43 -2.95 3.99
CA LEU A 33 -18.45 -3.45 4.96
C LEU A 33 -18.68 -4.96 5.15
N VAL A 34 -17.65 -5.76 4.90
CA VAL A 34 -17.70 -7.23 5.05
C VAL A 34 -17.10 -7.65 6.37
N GLU A 35 -15.90 -7.15 6.67
CA GLU A 35 -15.18 -7.45 7.90
C GLU A 35 -14.63 -6.15 8.48
N TYR A 36 -14.73 -6.03 9.79
CA TYR A 36 -14.08 -4.99 10.56
C TYR A 36 -13.37 -5.64 11.74
N ASP A 37 -12.11 -5.29 11.91
CA ASP A 37 -11.32 -5.69 13.06
C ASP A 37 -10.69 -4.45 13.69
N GLU A 38 -11.19 -4.12 14.88
CA GLU A 38 -10.74 -2.96 15.63
C GLU A 38 -9.32 -3.14 16.17
N LEU A 39 -8.98 -4.35 16.64
CA LEU A 39 -7.69 -4.63 17.28
C LEU A 39 -6.53 -4.42 16.31
N PHE A 40 -6.69 -4.92 15.09
CA PHE A 40 -5.66 -4.82 14.05
C PHE A 40 -5.77 -3.52 13.23
N GLY A 41 -6.84 -2.73 13.44
CA GLY A 41 -7.16 -1.59 12.59
C GLY A 41 -7.30 -2.01 11.12
N THR A 42 -8.02 -3.11 10.86
CA THR A 42 -8.26 -3.61 9.50
C THR A 42 -9.73 -3.58 9.14
N ALA A 43 -10.01 -3.27 7.87
CA ALA A 43 -11.37 -3.26 7.34
C ALA A 43 -11.37 -3.84 5.93
N THR A 44 -12.30 -4.76 5.68
CA THR A 44 -12.53 -5.36 4.36
C THR A 44 -13.87 -4.86 3.83
N PHE A 45 -13.82 -4.25 2.66
CA PHE A 45 -15.02 -3.78 1.95
C PHE A 45 -15.25 -4.60 0.69
N ARG A 46 -16.52 -4.85 0.37
CA ARG A 46 -16.97 -5.34 -0.93
C ARG A 46 -17.48 -4.14 -1.71
N VAL A 47 -16.84 -3.85 -2.83
CA VAL A 47 -17.15 -2.70 -3.66
C VAL A 47 -17.67 -3.18 -5.01
N LYS A 48 -18.84 -2.72 -5.42
CA LYS A 48 -19.38 -2.94 -6.76
C LYS A 48 -18.86 -1.86 -7.70
N ASP A 49 -18.41 -2.26 -8.88
CA ASP A 49 -17.91 -1.33 -9.89
C ASP A 49 -19.05 -0.44 -10.45
N ASP A 50 -18.71 0.78 -10.90
CA ASP A 50 -19.67 1.74 -11.46
C ASP A 50 -20.02 1.46 -12.92
N SER A 51 -19.10 0.81 -13.64
CA SER A 51 -19.17 0.55 -15.08
C SER A 51 -19.68 -0.87 -15.35
N TYR A 52 -19.24 -1.82 -14.53
CA TYR A 52 -19.59 -3.23 -14.64
C TYR A 52 -20.24 -3.71 -13.35
N SER A 53 -21.18 -4.66 -13.41
CA SER A 53 -21.83 -5.19 -12.20
C SER A 53 -20.96 -6.22 -11.45
N THR A 54 -19.64 -6.05 -11.49
CA THR A 54 -18.65 -6.91 -10.84
C THR A 54 -18.33 -6.39 -9.45
N PHE A 55 -18.05 -7.32 -8.53
CA PHE A 55 -17.67 -6.99 -7.15
C PHE A 55 -16.20 -7.27 -6.93
N TYR A 56 -15.52 -6.32 -6.30
CA TYR A 56 -14.14 -6.45 -5.88
C TYR A 56 -14.05 -6.33 -4.35
N LYS A 57 -13.09 -7.06 -3.77
CA LYS A 57 -12.76 -6.90 -2.35
C LYS A 57 -11.62 -5.90 -2.21
N VAL A 58 -11.78 -4.98 -1.29
CA VAL A 58 -10.78 -4.00 -0.89
C VAL A 58 -10.38 -4.30 0.55
N TYR A 59 -9.10 -4.52 0.78
CA TYR A 59 -8.52 -4.73 2.09
C TYR A 59 -7.81 -3.44 2.53
N ILE A 60 -8.14 -2.97 3.72
CA ILE A 60 -7.54 -1.80 4.35
C ILE A 60 -6.86 -2.27 5.63
N HIS A 61 -5.57 -2.00 5.77
CA HIS A 61 -4.79 -2.32 6.96
C HIS A 61 -4.26 -1.06 7.63
N HIS A 62 -4.16 -1.11 8.96
CA HIS A 62 -3.64 -0.04 9.81
C HIS A 62 -4.32 1.32 9.59
N PHE A 63 -5.64 1.35 9.40
CA PHE A 63 -6.37 2.60 9.07
C PHE A 63 -6.31 3.68 10.17
N ARG A 64 -5.80 3.37 11.37
CA ARG A 64 -5.60 4.35 12.45
C ARG A 64 -4.29 5.13 12.33
N ASP A 65 -3.29 4.59 11.63
CA ASP A 65 -1.98 5.22 11.49
C ASP A 65 -1.78 5.75 10.05
N PRO A 66 -1.68 7.08 9.85
CA PRO A 66 -1.47 7.69 8.54
C PRO A 66 -0.20 7.24 7.83
N LYS A 67 0.85 6.84 8.56
CA LYS A 67 2.14 6.43 7.97
C LYS A 67 2.17 4.94 7.60
N ALA A 68 1.37 4.10 8.26
CA ALA A 68 1.34 2.65 8.07
C ALA A 68 0.12 2.13 7.30
N THR A 69 -0.83 3.02 6.94
CA THR A 69 -2.04 2.64 6.20
C THR A 69 -1.66 2.01 4.86
N SER A 70 -2.17 0.80 4.59
CA SER A 70 -1.96 0.11 3.32
C SER A 70 -3.28 -0.42 2.76
N LEU A 71 -3.39 -0.38 1.43
CA LEU A 71 -4.60 -0.71 0.68
C LEU A 71 -4.27 -1.80 -0.33
N ARG A 72 -5.22 -2.72 -0.53
CA ARG A 72 -5.14 -3.72 -1.59
C ARG A 72 -6.52 -4.00 -2.17
N CYS A 73 -6.71 -3.69 -3.44
CA CYS A 73 -7.88 -4.09 -4.21
C CYS A 73 -7.60 -5.31 -5.08
N GLY A 74 -8.61 -6.19 -5.22
CA GLY A 74 -8.60 -7.29 -6.18
C GLY A 74 -8.98 -6.89 -7.62
N CYS A 75 -9.02 -5.60 -7.96
CA CYS A 75 -9.39 -5.16 -9.30
C CYS A 75 -8.22 -5.29 -10.30
N PRO A 76 -8.50 -5.64 -11.57
CA PRO A 76 -7.45 -5.73 -12.60
C PRO A 76 -6.90 -4.37 -13.04
N TYR A 77 -7.57 -3.27 -12.70
CA TYR A 77 -7.21 -1.91 -13.06
C TYR A 77 -6.45 -1.17 -11.94
N ASN A 78 -5.48 -1.83 -11.31
CA ASN A 78 -4.66 -1.24 -10.25
C ASN A 78 -3.37 -0.58 -10.79
N LEU A 79 -3.49 0.19 -11.87
CA LEU A 79 -2.37 0.81 -12.60
C LEU A 79 -1.90 2.13 -11.95
N GLY A 80 -2.44 2.51 -10.79
CA GLY A 80 -2.06 3.71 -10.05
C GLY A 80 -1.94 3.43 -8.55
N ASP A 81 -1.56 4.45 -7.77
CA ASP A 81 -1.33 4.30 -6.32
C ASP A 81 -2.58 3.88 -5.55
N ILE A 82 -3.75 4.36 -6.00
CA ILE A 82 -5.05 3.90 -5.53
C ILE A 82 -6.04 3.74 -6.70
N CYS A 83 -6.92 2.76 -6.60
CA CYS A 83 -8.00 2.54 -7.57
C CYS A 83 -9.32 3.21 -7.13
N ARG A 84 -10.30 3.29 -8.05
CA ARG A 84 -11.64 3.86 -7.76
C ARG A 84 -12.39 3.11 -6.64
N HIS A 85 -12.14 1.81 -6.47
CA HIS A 85 -12.77 1.00 -5.43
C HIS A 85 -12.15 1.25 -4.07
N GLU A 86 -10.83 1.42 -4.00
CA GLU A 86 -10.10 1.80 -2.78
C GLU A 86 -10.53 3.18 -2.30
N ALA A 87 -10.62 4.15 -3.22
CA ALA A 87 -11.13 5.47 -2.89
C ALA A 87 -12.57 5.41 -2.32
N ALA A 88 -13.46 4.60 -2.93
CA ALA A 88 -14.82 4.43 -2.45
C ALA A 88 -14.87 3.76 -1.06
N ALA A 89 -14.04 2.75 -0.82
CA ALA A 89 -13.93 2.06 0.47
C ALA A 89 -13.43 3.00 1.58
N LEU A 90 -12.46 3.87 1.28
CA LEU A 90 -11.94 4.87 2.22
C LEU A 90 -12.97 5.94 2.58
N PHE A 91 -13.76 6.42 1.60
CA PHE A 91 -14.86 7.34 1.88
C PHE A 91 -15.91 6.69 2.80
N GLN A 92 -16.27 5.42 2.52
CA GLN A 92 -17.23 4.69 3.35
C GLN A 92 -16.68 4.46 4.76
N LEU A 93 -15.41 4.11 4.90
CA LEU A 93 -14.77 3.91 6.19
C LEU A 93 -14.76 5.20 7.00
N GLN A 94 -14.44 6.34 6.39
CA GLN A 94 -14.49 7.64 7.05
C GLN A 94 -15.91 7.97 7.52
N GLU A 95 -16.92 7.77 6.67
CA GLU A 95 -18.31 8.02 7.06
C GLU A 95 -18.77 7.12 8.22
N LEU A 96 -18.35 5.85 8.24
CA LEU A 96 -18.65 4.93 9.32
C LEU A 96 -17.97 5.33 10.64
N LEU A 97 -16.75 5.87 10.58
CA LEU A 97 -16.04 6.43 11.73
C LEU A 97 -16.72 7.71 12.24
N ASP A 98 -17.04 8.64 11.34
CA ASP A 98 -17.67 9.93 11.68
C ASP A 98 -19.05 9.74 12.32
N ARG A 99 -19.80 8.73 11.85
CA ARG A 99 -21.11 8.39 12.41
C ARG A 99 -21.04 7.52 13.67
N GLY A 100 -19.86 7.10 14.12
CA GLY A 100 -19.69 6.26 15.30
C GLY A 100 -20.30 4.85 15.18
N HIS A 101 -20.54 4.36 13.95
CA HIS A 101 -21.08 3.01 13.72
C HIS A 101 -20.03 1.92 13.95
N LEU A 102 -18.76 2.30 13.92
CA LEU A 102 -17.64 1.44 14.31
C LEU A 102 -17.39 1.69 15.80
N GLN A 103 -17.73 0.71 16.63
CA GLN A 103 -17.65 0.83 18.09
C GLN A 103 -16.21 1.19 18.49
N THR A 104 -15.99 2.39 19.00
CA THR A 104 -14.81 2.76 19.80
C THR A 104 -15.11 2.49 21.27
N GLY A 105 -15.36 1.22 21.60
CA GLY A 105 -15.65 0.81 22.97
C GLY A 105 -14.45 0.09 23.55
N HIS A 106 -14.09 0.36 24.81
CA HIS A 106 -13.22 -0.54 25.56
C HIS A 106 -13.87 -1.92 25.62
N ILE A 107 -13.45 -2.83 24.75
CA ILE A 107 -13.95 -4.20 24.69
C ILE A 107 -13.53 -4.88 26.00
N ARG A 108 -14.50 -5.24 26.83
CA ARG A 108 -14.28 -6.13 27.97
C ARG A 108 -14.55 -7.56 27.54
N TYR A 109 -13.55 -8.42 27.64
CA TYR A 109 -13.67 -9.83 27.31
C TYR A 109 -14.18 -10.62 28.53
N ASP A 110 -15.15 -11.50 28.29
CA ASP A 110 -15.55 -12.54 29.25
C ASP A 110 -14.82 -13.83 28.88
N GLN A 111 -13.90 -14.27 29.72
CA GLN A 111 -13.04 -15.43 29.44
C GLN A 111 -13.80 -16.75 29.39
N ARG A 112 -15.05 -16.80 29.90
CA ARG A 112 -15.93 -17.98 29.78
C ARG A 112 -16.26 -18.30 28.32
N HIS A 113 -16.25 -17.31 27.44
CA HIS A 113 -16.40 -17.55 26.01
C HIS A 113 -15.77 -16.43 25.19
N THR A 114 -14.59 -16.70 24.63
CA THR A 114 -13.91 -15.80 23.69
C THR A 114 -13.70 -16.48 22.34
N VAL A 115 -14.02 -15.76 21.26
CA VAL A 115 -13.79 -16.22 19.89
C VAL A 115 -12.53 -15.59 19.36
N VAL A 116 -11.57 -16.43 19.00
CA VAL A 116 -10.23 -16.04 18.58
C VAL A 116 -10.09 -16.27 17.08
N LYS A 117 -9.91 -15.17 16.34
CA LYS A 117 -9.80 -15.18 14.87
C LYS A 117 -8.41 -15.62 14.42
N MET A 118 -8.19 -16.92 14.30
CA MET A 118 -6.98 -17.50 13.72
C MET A 118 -7.28 -18.89 13.14
N LYS A 119 -6.74 -19.21 11.96
CA LYS A 119 -7.03 -20.46 11.23
C LYS A 119 -6.18 -21.65 11.65
N SER A 120 -4.95 -21.36 12.09
CA SER A 120 -3.93 -22.29 12.55
C SER A 120 -3.22 -21.68 13.75
N ILE A 121 -2.62 -22.51 14.60
CA ILE A 121 -1.90 -22.02 15.77
C ILE A 121 -0.58 -21.37 15.33
N ASP A 122 -0.39 -20.09 15.61
CA ASP A 122 0.80 -19.32 15.23
C ASP A 122 1.21 -18.33 16.33
N LEU A 123 2.51 -18.25 16.60
CA LEU A 123 3.10 -17.37 17.61
C LEU A 123 2.81 -15.89 17.35
N LYS A 124 2.75 -15.45 16.09
CA LYS A 124 2.47 -14.04 15.77
C LYS A 124 1.06 -13.64 16.20
N HIS A 125 0.09 -14.52 15.99
CA HIS A 125 -1.30 -14.29 16.38
C HIS A 125 -1.43 -14.34 17.90
N LEU A 126 -0.84 -15.34 18.56
CA LEU A 126 -0.86 -15.44 20.03
C LEU A 126 -0.31 -14.17 20.69
N ARG A 127 0.81 -13.62 20.19
CA ARG A 127 1.41 -12.36 20.70
C ARG A 127 0.50 -11.14 20.63
N LEU A 128 -0.44 -11.10 19.70
CA LEU A 128 -1.37 -9.96 19.58
C LEU A 128 -2.66 -10.17 20.38
N LEU A 129 -2.99 -11.42 20.69
CA LEU A 129 -4.25 -11.81 21.32
C LEU A 129 -4.14 -11.94 22.86
N CYS A 130 -2.94 -11.83 23.42
CA CYS A 130 -2.69 -11.81 24.86
C CYS A 130 -1.75 -10.66 25.24
N ALA A 131 -1.67 -10.33 26.53
CA ALA A 131 -0.68 -9.38 27.02
C ALA A 131 0.75 -9.94 26.83
N ALA A 132 1.72 -9.05 26.64
CA ALA A 132 3.12 -9.43 26.47
C ALA A 132 3.67 -10.19 27.69
N GLU A 133 3.27 -9.78 28.90
CA GLU A 133 3.65 -10.43 30.16
C GLU A 133 3.10 -11.85 30.25
N THR A 134 1.84 -12.07 29.87
CA THR A 134 1.17 -13.38 29.84
C THR A 134 1.93 -14.39 28.97
N LEU A 135 2.45 -13.94 27.82
CA LEU A 135 3.19 -14.82 26.93
C LEU A 135 4.53 -15.26 27.53
N VAL A 136 5.26 -14.34 28.18
CA VAL A 136 6.51 -14.66 28.88
C VAL A 136 6.27 -15.59 30.07
N GLN A 137 5.19 -15.37 30.83
CA GLN A 137 4.78 -16.25 31.92
C GLN A 137 4.44 -17.64 31.42
N ALA A 138 3.69 -17.76 30.32
CA ALA A 138 3.35 -19.04 29.72
C ALA A 138 4.60 -19.81 29.21
N GLU A 139 5.54 -19.12 28.55
CA GLU A 139 6.82 -19.71 28.15
C GLU A 139 7.66 -20.18 29.34
N THR A 140 7.65 -19.43 30.44
CA THR A 140 8.36 -19.79 31.67
C THR A 140 7.72 -21.00 32.34
N PHE A 141 6.39 -21.03 32.41
CA PHE A 141 5.62 -22.16 32.95
C PHE A 141 5.90 -23.46 32.19
N LEU A 142 5.93 -23.42 30.86
CA LEU A 142 6.16 -24.60 30.02
C LEU A 142 7.59 -25.17 30.09
N ARG A 143 8.54 -24.49 30.73
CA ARG A 143 9.89 -25.02 30.99
C ARG A 143 9.91 -26.01 32.14
N THR A 144 9.04 -25.84 33.14
CA THR A 144 9.03 -26.63 34.38
C THR A 144 7.78 -27.49 34.52
N HIS A 145 6.66 -27.06 33.94
CA HIS A 145 5.35 -27.72 34.04
C HIS A 145 4.72 -27.90 32.66
N LYS A 146 3.68 -28.75 32.59
CA LYS A 146 2.85 -28.95 31.39
C LYS A 146 1.39 -29.02 31.79
N ALA A 147 0.52 -28.53 30.93
CA ALA A 147 -0.93 -28.71 31.04
C ALA A 147 -1.29 -30.19 30.80
N VAL A 148 -2.28 -30.67 31.53
CA VAL A 148 -2.81 -32.04 31.40
C VAL A 148 -3.93 -32.01 30.38
N ILE A 149 -3.77 -32.72 29.25
CA ILE A 149 -4.80 -32.80 28.20
C ILE A 149 -5.71 -34.00 28.52
N GLU A 150 -6.97 -33.74 28.87
CA GLU A 150 -7.95 -34.77 29.21
C GLU A 150 -8.68 -35.32 27.99
N TYR A 151 -8.99 -34.45 27.02
CA TYR A 151 -9.76 -34.80 25.83
C TYR A 151 -9.22 -34.05 24.62
N ALA A 152 -8.99 -34.76 23.51
CA ALA A 152 -8.47 -34.18 22.27
C ALA A 152 -9.03 -34.93 21.05
N GLU A 153 -10.31 -34.74 20.75
CA GLU A 153 -10.99 -35.34 19.59
C GLU A 153 -12.01 -34.35 19.00
N ASN A 154 -12.40 -34.56 17.75
CA ASN A 154 -13.42 -33.77 17.04
C ASN A 154 -13.13 -32.26 17.05
N GLU A 155 -11.89 -31.87 16.73
CA GLU A 155 -11.43 -30.47 16.71
C GLU A 155 -11.64 -29.74 18.07
N THR A 156 -11.74 -30.50 19.16
CA THR A 156 -11.97 -29.99 20.52
C THR A 156 -10.90 -30.51 21.46
N VAL A 157 -10.29 -29.61 22.22
CA VAL A 157 -9.30 -29.92 23.25
C VAL A 157 -9.80 -29.42 24.60
N LYS A 158 -9.82 -30.30 25.60
CA LYS A 158 -10.00 -29.96 27.02
C LYS A 158 -8.70 -30.23 27.75
N ALA A 159 -8.22 -29.24 28.47
CA ALA A 159 -7.00 -29.33 29.25
C ALA A 159 -7.17 -28.68 30.61
N GLN A 160 -6.46 -29.21 31.60
CA GLN A 160 -6.33 -28.64 32.93
C GLN A 160 -4.96 -28.00 33.11
N VAL A 161 -4.96 -26.78 33.63
CA VAL A 161 -3.75 -26.03 33.96
C VAL A 161 -3.75 -25.73 35.45
N THR A 162 -2.75 -26.21 36.18
CA THR A 162 -2.57 -25.89 37.60
C THR A 162 -1.69 -24.64 37.74
N LEU A 163 -2.26 -23.54 38.24
CA LEU A 163 -1.56 -22.29 38.51
C LEU A 163 -1.70 -21.97 40.00
N GLU A 164 -0.59 -21.74 40.69
CA GLU A 164 -0.55 -21.31 42.11
C GLU A 164 -1.37 -22.18 43.10
N GLY A 165 -1.64 -23.44 42.74
CA GLY A 165 -2.42 -24.39 43.55
C GLY A 165 -3.90 -24.50 43.17
N GLU A 166 -4.38 -23.65 42.26
CA GLU A 166 -5.72 -23.73 41.67
C GLU A 166 -5.69 -24.43 40.30
N VAL A 167 -6.75 -25.16 39.98
CA VAL A 167 -6.90 -25.90 38.72
C VAL A 167 -7.88 -25.16 37.82
N TYR A 168 -7.42 -24.76 36.64
CA TYR A 168 -8.22 -24.08 35.64
C TYR A 168 -8.52 -25.02 34.48
N ASP A 169 -9.80 -25.24 34.21
CA ASP A 169 -10.27 -25.95 33.03
C ASP A 169 -10.25 -25.02 31.80
N VAL A 170 -9.59 -25.48 30.75
CA VAL A 170 -9.47 -24.78 29.46
C VAL A 170 -10.10 -25.63 28.37
N LEU A 171 -11.08 -25.07 27.68
CA LEU A 171 -11.70 -25.67 26.50
C LEU A 171 -11.33 -24.85 25.27
N ILE A 172 -10.78 -25.49 24.25
CA ILE A 172 -10.49 -24.90 22.94
C ILE A 172 -11.17 -25.73 21.88
N LYS A 173 -12.00 -25.11 21.04
CA LYS A 173 -12.70 -25.79 19.95
C LYS A 173 -12.56 -25.00 18.66
N LYS A 174 -12.32 -25.68 17.55
CA LYS A 174 -12.39 -25.05 16.23
C LYS A 174 -13.86 -24.94 15.78
N ASN A 175 -14.30 -23.75 15.42
CA ASN A 175 -15.68 -23.49 14.99
C ASN A 175 -15.88 -23.69 13.48
N GLU A 176 -17.12 -23.59 13.00
CA GLU A 176 -17.46 -23.81 11.58
C GLU A 176 -16.78 -22.80 10.64
N GLU A 177 -16.49 -21.59 11.14
CA GLU A 177 -15.75 -20.55 10.42
C GLU A 177 -14.22 -20.78 10.42
N ARG A 178 -13.75 -21.87 11.02
CA ARG A 178 -12.34 -22.26 11.20
C ARG A 178 -11.56 -21.35 12.15
N ASN A 179 -12.24 -20.58 12.99
CA ASN A 179 -11.68 -19.83 14.13
C ASN A 179 -11.71 -20.69 15.41
N PHE A 180 -11.10 -20.22 16.50
CA PHE A 180 -11.05 -20.95 17.77
C PHE A 180 -11.97 -20.32 18.81
N ASP A 181 -12.94 -21.09 19.30
CA ASP A 181 -13.72 -20.74 20.47
C ASP A 181 -12.96 -21.25 21.71
N THR A 182 -12.75 -20.37 22.68
CA THR A 182 -11.98 -20.67 23.88
C THR A 182 -12.75 -20.30 25.14
N SER A 183 -12.65 -21.13 26.17
CA SER A 183 -13.33 -20.95 27.45
C SER A 183 -12.38 -21.27 28.59
N CYS A 184 -12.36 -20.39 29.60
CA CYS A 184 -11.64 -20.57 30.86
C CYS A 184 -12.30 -19.72 31.95
N GLU A 185 -12.17 -20.11 33.21
CA GLU A 185 -12.70 -19.37 34.37
C GLU A 185 -11.72 -18.30 34.91
N TYR A 186 -10.53 -18.16 34.33
CA TYR A 186 -9.54 -17.16 34.72
C TYR A 186 -9.97 -15.74 34.33
N GLU A 187 -9.86 -14.76 35.22
CA GLU A 187 -10.25 -13.37 34.95
C GLU A 187 -9.18 -12.61 34.16
N ASP A 188 -9.54 -12.18 32.93
CA ASP A 188 -8.77 -11.23 32.12
C ASP A 188 -9.75 -10.44 31.26
N SER A 189 -9.97 -9.16 31.59
CA SER A 189 -10.95 -8.33 30.88
C SER A 189 -10.39 -7.65 29.64
N ASP A 190 -9.07 -7.58 29.51
CA ASP A 190 -8.42 -6.65 28.59
C ASP A 190 -7.99 -7.35 27.29
N HIS A 191 -7.79 -8.68 27.34
CA HIS A 191 -7.32 -9.46 26.19
C HIS A 191 -8.19 -10.69 25.94
N PRO A 192 -8.35 -11.14 24.68
CA PRO A 192 -9.17 -12.31 24.35
C PRO A 192 -8.59 -13.65 24.82
N LEU A 193 -7.27 -13.73 25.06
CA LEU A 193 -6.57 -14.91 25.59
C LEU A 193 -5.94 -14.65 26.95
N CYS A 194 -6.47 -15.30 27.98
CA CYS A 194 -5.89 -15.33 29.32
C CYS A 194 -4.72 -16.32 29.46
N LEU A 195 -4.00 -16.27 30.58
CA LEU A 195 -2.80 -17.07 30.85
C LEU A 195 -2.98 -18.58 30.66
N PRO A 196 -3.99 -19.27 31.24
CA PRO A 196 -4.19 -20.70 31.01
C PRO A 196 -4.40 -21.06 29.55
N LYS A 197 -5.14 -20.23 28.79
CA LYS A 197 -5.40 -20.46 27.36
C LYS A 197 -4.10 -20.40 26.56
N VAL A 198 -3.25 -19.40 26.83
CA VAL A 198 -1.96 -19.24 26.14
C VAL A 198 -1.03 -20.42 26.43
N ILE A 199 -0.98 -20.91 27.66
CA ILE A 199 -0.19 -22.10 28.05
C ILE A 199 -0.60 -23.31 27.20
N VAL A 200 -1.90 -23.59 27.08
CA VAL A 200 -2.39 -24.73 26.29
C VAL A 200 -2.08 -24.54 24.81
N PHE A 201 -2.31 -23.36 24.23
CA PHE A 201 -1.96 -23.09 22.82
C PHE A 201 -0.48 -23.29 22.53
N LEU A 202 0.41 -22.75 23.37
CA LEU A 202 1.86 -22.90 23.22
C LEU A 202 2.31 -24.35 23.37
N GLN A 203 1.73 -25.10 24.33
CA GLN A 203 2.03 -26.52 24.48
C GLN A 203 1.63 -27.32 23.24
N LEU A 204 0.43 -27.09 22.71
CA LEU A 204 -0.06 -27.76 21.51
C LEU A 204 0.80 -27.41 20.29
N LEU A 205 1.18 -26.13 20.15
CA LEU A 205 2.05 -25.68 19.08
C LEU A 205 3.44 -26.34 19.14
N ASN A 206 4.05 -26.40 20.33
CA ASN A 206 5.39 -26.97 20.51
C ASN A 206 5.41 -28.50 20.38
N THR A 207 4.32 -29.18 20.72
CA THR A 207 4.25 -30.65 20.73
C THR A 207 3.78 -31.22 19.39
N TYR A 208 2.75 -30.62 18.79
CA TYR A 208 2.05 -31.18 17.63
C TYR A 208 2.08 -30.25 16.39
N GLY A 209 2.51 -29.01 16.55
CA GLY A 209 2.60 -28.04 15.47
C GLY A 209 1.30 -27.31 15.14
N ALA A 210 1.38 -26.39 14.16
CA ALA A 210 0.32 -25.43 13.84
C ALA A 210 -1.00 -26.05 13.35
N GLY A 211 -0.94 -27.26 12.78
CA GLY A 211 -2.07 -27.97 12.17
C GLY A 211 -2.75 -29.02 13.05
N TYR A 212 -2.46 -29.05 14.36
CA TYR A 212 -2.93 -30.11 15.25
C TYR A 212 -4.46 -30.30 15.23
N PHE A 213 -5.24 -29.22 15.29
CA PHE A 213 -6.70 -29.32 15.30
C PHE A 213 -7.28 -29.92 14.00
N ASP A 214 -6.64 -29.70 12.85
CA ASP A 214 -7.07 -30.32 11.59
C ASP A 214 -6.75 -31.83 11.58
N SER A 215 -5.76 -32.30 12.36
CA SER A 215 -5.40 -33.72 12.47
C SER A 215 -6.39 -34.54 13.30
N ILE A 216 -7.03 -33.92 14.30
CA ILE A 216 -8.04 -34.55 15.17
C ILE A 216 -9.47 -34.32 14.67
N ARG A 217 -9.62 -33.90 13.40
CA ARG A 217 -10.91 -33.62 12.77
C ARG A 217 -11.68 -34.90 12.49
N ASN A 218 -12.98 -34.87 12.79
CA ASN A 218 -13.88 -35.96 12.47
C ASN A 218 -14.28 -35.92 10.98
N TRP A 219 -13.83 -36.93 10.23
CA TRP A 219 -14.11 -37.08 8.81
C TRP A 219 -15.29 -38.01 8.52
N ASP A 220 -16.03 -38.50 9.52
CA ASP A 220 -17.05 -39.52 9.34
C ASP A 220 -18.18 -39.07 8.43
N LYS A 221 -18.58 -37.79 8.50
CA LYS A 221 -19.58 -37.22 7.59
C LYS A 221 -19.11 -37.21 6.14
N GLU A 222 -17.86 -36.83 5.90
CA GLU A 222 -17.31 -36.74 4.55
C GLU A 222 -17.02 -38.14 3.98
N LYS A 223 -16.55 -39.07 4.81
CA LYS A 223 -16.40 -40.48 4.46
C LYS A 223 -17.75 -41.11 4.10
N ASN A 224 -18.81 -40.86 4.89
CA ASN A 224 -20.17 -41.30 4.56
C ASN A 224 -20.65 -40.73 3.23
N LYS A 225 -20.43 -39.43 2.98
CA LYS A 225 -20.83 -38.79 1.71
C LYS A 225 -20.09 -39.38 0.49
N LEU A 226 -18.83 -39.76 0.65
CA LEU A 226 -18.07 -40.44 -0.41
C LEU A 226 -18.57 -41.86 -0.66
N LEU A 227 -18.98 -42.57 0.40
CA LEU A 227 -19.57 -43.91 0.31
C LEU A 227 -21.01 -43.87 -0.25
N GLU A 228 -21.80 -42.83 0.04
CA GLU A 228 -23.16 -42.63 -0.46
C GLU A 228 -23.21 -42.58 -1.99
N ALA A 229 -22.18 -42.05 -2.65
CA ALA A 229 -22.05 -42.07 -4.12
C ALA A 229 -22.04 -43.48 -4.71
N TYR A 230 -21.74 -44.48 -3.89
CA TYR A 230 -21.74 -45.90 -4.23
C TYR A 230 -22.83 -46.70 -3.49
N GLY A 231 -23.68 -46.03 -2.70
CA GLY A 231 -24.76 -46.66 -1.93
C GLY A 231 -24.32 -47.36 -0.64
N TYR A 232 -23.16 -47.01 -0.07
CA TYR A 232 -22.63 -47.59 1.16
C TYR A 232 -22.58 -46.55 2.30
N SER A 233 -22.47 -47.02 3.54
CA SER A 233 -22.25 -46.22 4.74
C SER A 233 -21.09 -46.77 5.59
N LEU A 234 -20.59 -45.98 6.54
CA LEU A 234 -19.58 -46.42 7.53
C LEU A 234 -20.06 -47.56 8.45
N LYS A 235 -21.35 -47.90 8.43
CA LYS A 235 -21.93 -49.02 9.19
C LYS A 235 -21.89 -50.34 8.42
N ASP A 236 -21.57 -50.32 7.14
CA ASP A 236 -21.55 -51.51 6.27
C ASP A 236 -20.16 -52.18 6.27
N ASP A 237 -20.07 -53.42 5.77
CA ASP A 237 -18.78 -54.09 5.60
C ASP A 237 -18.04 -53.54 4.37
N LEU A 238 -17.06 -52.67 4.64
CA LEU A 238 -16.22 -51.99 3.66
C LEU A 238 -14.94 -52.77 3.31
N LYS A 239 -14.69 -53.91 3.97
CA LYS A 239 -13.42 -54.64 3.85
C LYS A 239 -13.24 -55.21 2.45
N GLY A 240 -12.16 -54.79 1.76
CA GLY A 240 -11.84 -55.21 0.39
C GLY A 240 -12.59 -54.48 -0.73
N LYS A 241 -13.54 -53.59 -0.40
CA LYS A 241 -14.33 -52.82 -1.37
C LYS A 241 -13.81 -51.40 -1.56
N PHE A 242 -13.48 -50.74 -0.46
CA PHE A 242 -13.01 -49.37 -0.44
C PHE A 242 -11.82 -49.19 0.50
N GLU A 243 -10.92 -48.29 0.14
CA GLU A 243 -9.78 -47.87 0.96
C GLU A 243 -9.78 -46.34 1.05
N PHE A 244 -9.62 -45.80 2.27
CA PHE A 244 -9.50 -44.37 2.48
C PHE A 244 -8.03 -43.97 2.52
N THR A 245 -7.61 -43.13 1.59
CA THR A 245 -6.29 -42.47 1.60
C THR A 245 -6.45 -40.98 1.87
N TYR A 246 -5.50 -40.36 2.57
CA TYR A 246 -5.54 -38.92 2.82
C TYR A 246 -4.62 -38.21 1.81
N GLN A 247 -5.22 -37.44 0.89
CA GLN A 247 -4.49 -36.57 -0.03
C GLN A 247 -4.79 -35.11 0.36
N GLU A 248 -3.75 -34.31 0.57
CA GLU A 248 -3.86 -32.90 0.98
C GLU A 248 -4.75 -32.65 2.22
N GLY A 249 -4.75 -33.60 3.17
CA GLY A 249 -5.53 -33.49 4.40
C GLY A 249 -7.04 -33.70 4.21
N LYS A 250 -7.51 -34.15 3.04
CA LYS A 250 -8.91 -34.57 2.81
C LYS A 250 -8.99 -36.09 2.61
N PRO A 251 -10.04 -36.77 3.10
CA PRO A 251 -10.25 -38.18 2.87
C PRO A 251 -10.61 -38.42 1.41
N PHE A 252 -9.88 -39.30 0.74
CA PHE A 252 -10.11 -39.75 -0.61
C PHE A 252 -10.48 -41.24 -0.61
N LEU A 253 -11.60 -41.58 -1.24
CA LEU A 253 -12.09 -42.96 -1.32
C LEU A 253 -11.55 -43.62 -2.59
N ARG A 254 -10.65 -44.59 -2.45
CA ARG A 254 -10.19 -45.46 -3.52
C ARG A 254 -11.09 -46.70 -3.58
N VAL A 255 -11.66 -46.97 -4.74
CA VAL A 255 -12.45 -48.18 -4.98
C VAL A 255 -11.49 -49.31 -5.35
N LEU A 256 -11.51 -50.41 -4.58
CA LEU A 256 -10.69 -51.60 -4.83
C LEU A 256 -11.43 -52.62 -5.71
N ASP A 257 -12.75 -52.68 -5.58
CA ASP A 257 -13.60 -53.60 -6.33
C ASP A 257 -14.10 -52.96 -7.63
N ALA A 258 -13.66 -53.49 -8.78
CA ALA A 258 -14.02 -53.01 -10.11
C ALA A 258 -15.50 -53.22 -10.48
N THR A 259 -16.26 -54.02 -9.71
CA THR A 259 -17.69 -54.28 -9.96
C THR A 259 -18.61 -53.17 -9.46
N ILE A 260 -18.12 -52.30 -8.55
CA ILE A 260 -18.92 -51.26 -7.92
C ILE A 260 -19.00 -50.03 -8.83
N LYS A 261 -20.22 -49.68 -9.28
CA LYS A 261 -20.50 -48.51 -10.14
C LYS A 261 -21.17 -47.41 -9.33
N ARG A 262 -20.83 -46.15 -9.64
CA ARG A 262 -21.45 -44.97 -9.02
C ARG A 262 -22.95 -44.93 -9.30
N VAL A 263 -23.72 -44.57 -8.27
CA VAL A 263 -25.15 -44.33 -8.39
C VAL A 263 -25.34 -43.00 -9.13
N ALA A 264 -25.91 -43.07 -10.34
CA ALA A 264 -26.06 -41.90 -11.21
C ALA A 264 -27.07 -40.90 -10.62
N THR A 265 -26.60 -39.72 -10.25
CA THR A 265 -27.45 -38.55 -9.99
C THR A 265 -27.54 -37.70 -11.25
N PRO A 266 -28.74 -37.27 -11.71
CA PRO A 266 -28.91 -36.58 -12.97
C PRO A 266 -28.42 -35.13 -12.89
N VAL A 267 -27.53 -34.73 -13.80
CA VAL A 267 -27.10 -33.35 -14.02
C VAL A 267 -27.70 -32.87 -15.34
N PRO A 268 -28.38 -31.70 -15.40
CA PRO A 268 -28.90 -31.18 -16.66
C PRO A 268 -27.75 -30.60 -17.50
N SER A 269 -27.55 -31.17 -18.69
CA SER A 269 -26.56 -30.72 -19.67
C SER A 269 -27.12 -29.60 -20.54
N ALA A 270 -26.52 -28.42 -20.49
CA ALA A 270 -26.63 -27.42 -21.56
C ALA A 270 -25.33 -27.42 -22.38
N ARG A 271 -25.35 -28.07 -23.55
CA ARG A 271 -24.30 -27.99 -24.57
C ARG A 271 -24.39 -26.63 -25.26
N GLN A 272 -23.34 -25.81 -25.17
CA GLN A 272 -23.12 -24.69 -26.09
C GLN A 272 -22.12 -25.11 -27.17
N ALA A 273 -22.49 -24.87 -28.41
CA ALA A 273 -21.79 -25.24 -29.63
C ALA A 273 -20.48 -24.45 -29.80
N LEU A 274 -19.39 -25.17 -30.05
CA LEU A 274 -18.11 -24.62 -30.48
C LEU A 274 -18.18 -24.26 -31.96
N ARG A 275 -17.88 -23.00 -32.28
CA ARG A 275 -17.68 -22.51 -33.65
C ARG A 275 -16.33 -22.99 -34.17
N THR A 276 -16.35 -23.43 -35.42
CA THR A 276 -15.26 -23.95 -36.23
C THR A 276 -14.20 -22.90 -36.55
N PHE A 277 -12.92 -23.25 -36.37
CA PHE A 277 -11.78 -22.53 -36.92
C PHE A 277 -11.52 -22.96 -38.38
N PRO A 278 -11.17 -22.06 -39.32
CA PRO A 278 -10.64 -22.45 -40.61
C PRO A 278 -9.13 -22.75 -40.54
N THR A 279 -8.74 -23.82 -41.23
CA THR A 279 -7.37 -24.29 -41.48
C THR A 279 -6.54 -23.31 -42.33
N PRO A 280 -5.20 -23.27 -42.17
CA PRO A 280 -4.30 -22.38 -42.89
C PRO A 280 -3.84 -22.96 -44.24
N ALA A 281 -3.62 -22.07 -45.22
CA ALA A 281 -2.94 -22.35 -46.49
C ALA A 281 -1.47 -21.86 -46.41
N PRO A 282 -0.55 -22.41 -47.23
CA PRO A 282 0.88 -22.44 -46.95
C PRO A 282 1.63 -21.15 -47.32
N SER A 283 2.68 -20.91 -46.54
CA SER A 283 3.68 -19.86 -46.63
C SER A 283 4.55 -19.94 -47.90
N LEU A 284 4.71 -18.82 -48.59
CA LEU A 284 5.91 -18.51 -49.38
C LEU A 284 6.90 -17.71 -48.51
N PRO A 285 8.21 -17.87 -48.70
CA PRO A 285 9.21 -17.23 -47.83
C PRO A 285 9.37 -15.74 -48.18
N GLU A 286 8.94 -14.86 -47.28
CA GLU A 286 9.36 -13.46 -47.27
C GLU A 286 10.66 -13.30 -46.47
N VAL A 287 11.58 -12.59 -47.11
CA VAL A 287 12.89 -12.16 -46.64
C VAL A 287 12.72 -11.36 -45.34
N PRO A 288 13.54 -11.55 -44.29
CA PRO A 288 13.42 -10.78 -43.06
C PRO A 288 13.87 -9.34 -43.32
N ILE A 289 12.91 -8.44 -43.53
CA ILE A 289 13.13 -7.01 -43.34
C ILE A 289 12.82 -6.76 -41.86
N ALA A 290 13.84 -6.36 -41.11
CA ALA A 290 13.68 -5.89 -39.74
C ALA A 290 12.59 -4.81 -39.69
N PRO A 291 11.65 -4.84 -38.72
CA PRO A 291 10.72 -3.74 -38.57
C PRO A 291 11.54 -2.51 -38.16
N ALA A 292 11.64 -1.55 -39.07
CA ALA A 292 12.02 -0.19 -38.73
C ALA A 292 11.00 0.31 -37.70
N VAL A 293 11.48 0.60 -36.48
CA VAL A 293 10.68 1.25 -35.45
C VAL A 293 10.26 2.60 -36.01
N SER A 294 8.97 2.76 -36.34
CA SER A 294 8.41 4.06 -36.69
C SER A 294 8.55 4.97 -35.47
N LEU A 295 9.47 5.93 -35.54
CA LEU A 295 9.60 6.97 -34.53
C LEU A 295 8.27 7.73 -34.43
N PRO A 296 7.80 8.10 -33.22
CA PRO A 296 6.59 8.90 -33.07
C PRO A 296 6.77 10.27 -33.74
N ASP A 297 5.73 10.75 -34.43
CA ASP A 297 5.76 12.03 -35.16
C ASP A 297 6.04 13.23 -34.23
N GLN A 298 5.69 13.12 -32.93
CA GLN A 298 5.92 14.16 -31.92
C GLN A 298 6.29 13.56 -30.57
N ARG A 299 7.17 14.24 -29.82
CA ARG A 299 7.58 13.87 -28.46
C ARG A 299 7.26 14.98 -27.46
N LEU A 300 6.90 14.58 -26.25
CA LEU A 300 6.64 15.47 -25.14
C LEU A 300 7.92 15.70 -24.32
N GLY A 301 8.24 16.97 -24.06
CA GLY A 301 9.33 17.37 -23.17
C GLY A 301 8.82 18.12 -21.94
N VAL A 302 9.65 18.13 -20.89
CA VAL A 302 9.41 18.79 -19.62
C VAL A 302 10.40 19.92 -19.44
N VAL A 303 9.93 21.12 -19.09
CA VAL A 303 10.80 22.27 -18.83
C VAL A 303 10.60 22.75 -17.39
N PHE A 304 11.65 22.71 -16.59
CA PHE A 304 11.71 23.37 -15.28
C PHE A 304 12.02 24.85 -15.46
N ASN A 305 11.02 25.70 -15.22
CA ASN A 305 11.10 27.14 -15.42
C ASN A 305 11.28 27.87 -14.08
N PHE A 306 12.46 28.46 -13.90
CA PHE A 306 12.91 29.12 -12.66
C PHE A 306 12.65 30.64 -12.62
N ASN A 307 11.75 31.14 -13.47
CA ASN A 307 11.34 32.55 -13.45
C ASN A 307 10.34 32.89 -12.34
N LYS A 308 9.72 31.88 -11.72
CA LYS A 308 8.71 32.06 -10.67
C LYS A 308 9.37 32.51 -9.36
N LYS A 309 8.93 33.65 -8.82
CA LYS A 309 9.46 34.21 -7.55
C LYS A 309 8.83 33.58 -6.31
N SER A 310 7.54 33.27 -6.36
CA SER A 310 6.83 32.64 -5.25
C SER A 310 7.26 31.19 -5.06
N PHE A 311 7.19 30.67 -3.83
CA PHE A 311 7.40 29.24 -3.57
C PHE A 311 6.43 28.40 -4.43
N PRO A 312 6.86 27.29 -5.07
CA PRO A 312 8.12 26.54 -4.92
C PRO A 312 9.36 27.09 -5.66
N ARG A 313 9.28 28.31 -6.23
CA ARG A 313 10.34 28.99 -7.02
C ARG A 313 10.65 28.35 -8.37
N PHE A 314 9.74 27.53 -8.85
CA PHE A 314 9.75 27.02 -10.21
C PHE A 314 8.33 26.72 -10.69
N SER A 315 8.19 26.55 -11.99
CA SER A 315 7.00 26.03 -12.65
C SER A 315 7.43 24.93 -13.63
N VAL A 316 6.56 23.96 -13.88
CA VAL A 316 6.83 22.87 -14.81
C VAL A 316 5.98 23.12 -16.05
N ASP A 317 6.65 23.40 -17.16
CA ASP A 317 6.05 23.65 -18.46
C ASP A 317 6.19 22.39 -19.34
N ALA A 318 5.16 22.07 -20.12
CA ALA A 318 5.21 21.00 -21.11
C ALA A 318 5.55 21.59 -22.48
N VAL A 319 6.37 20.87 -23.24
CA VAL A 319 6.74 21.26 -24.61
C VAL A 319 6.56 20.12 -25.60
N ILE A 320 6.25 20.47 -26.84
CA ILE A 320 6.18 19.52 -27.96
C ILE A 320 7.23 19.90 -29.00
N GLY A 321 7.86 18.90 -29.58
CA GLY A 321 8.70 19.05 -30.76
C GLY A 321 8.91 17.72 -31.46
N GLU A 322 9.46 17.80 -32.67
CA GLU A 322 9.92 16.63 -33.43
C GLU A 322 11.23 16.11 -32.81
N PRO A 323 11.31 14.81 -32.46
CA PRO A 323 12.55 14.24 -31.95
C PRO A 323 13.66 14.28 -33.00
N ASN A 324 14.91 14.37 -32.53
CA ASN A 324 16.08 14.14 -33.37
C ASN A 324 16.28 12.65 -33.69
N GLU A 325 17.18 12.37 -34.64
CA GLU A 325 17.45 11.00 -35.12
C GLU A 325 17.88 10.03 -33.99
N GLU A 326 18.48 10.55 -32.91
CA GLU A 326 18.93 9.79 -31.73
C GLU A 326 17.86 9.70 -30.61
N ASN A 327 16.74 10.43 -30.74
CA ASN A 327 15.64 10.52 -29.78
C ASN A 327 16.04 10.98 -28.36
N ASP A 328 17.14 11.72 -28.25
CA ASP A 328 17.67 12.31 -27.01
C ASP A 328 17.44 13.84 -26.93
N GLY A 329 16.85 14.43 -27.98
CA GLY A 329 16.50 15.85 -28.02
C GLY A 329 15.50 16.20 -29.13
N PHE A 330 15.26 17.50 -29.33
CA PHE A 330 14.40 18.01 -30.40
C PHE A 330 15.24 18.46 -31.60
N ALA A 331 14.83 18.07 -32.81
CA ALA A 331 15.51 18.46 -34.05
C ALA A 331 15.23 19.91 -34.47
N GLY A 332 14.12 20.49 -33.98
CA GLY A 332 13.60 21.79 -34.43
C GLY A 332 13.20 22.74 -33.30
N ASN A 333 12.41 23.76 -33.66
CA ASN A 333 11.84 24.67 -32.68
C ASN A 333 10.81 23.96 -31.80
N VAL A 334 10.84 24.31 -30.52
CA VAL A 334 10.04 23.66 -29.49
C VAL A 334 8.87 24.58 -29.13
N GLU A 335 7.65 24.05 -29.18
CA GLU A 335 6.44 24.79 -28.85
C GLU A 335 5.99 24.51 -27.42
N LYS A 336 5.62 25.58 -26.69
CA LYS A 336 5.03 25.44 -25.35
C LYS A 336 3.60 24.92 -25.47
N LEU A 337 3.32 23.78 -24.86
CA LEU A 337 2.01 23.18 -24.85
C LEU A 337 1.17 23.69 -23.69
N ASP A 338 -0.02 24.23 -23.99
CA ASP A 338 -1.00 24.57 -22.97
C ASP A 338 -1.73 23.31 -22.47
N ILE A 339 -1.13 22.69 -21.45
CA ILE A 339 -1.65 21.48 -20.82
C ILE A 339 -2.90 21.68 -19.96
N ALA A 340 -3.35 22.93 -19.74
CA ALA A 340 -4.63 23.22 -19.11
C ALA A 340 -5.83 22.97 -20.04
N ARG A 341 -5.60 22.95 -21.37
CA ARG A 341 -6.62 22.67 -22.38
C ARG A 341 -6.60 21.20 -22.78
N PHE A 342 -7.61 20.82 -23.57
CA PHE A 342 -7.62 19.51 -24.21
C PHE A 342 -6.42 19.40 -25.16
N VAL A 343 -5.65 18.33 -25.00
CA VAL A 343 -4.51 17.98 -25.84
C VAL A 343 -4.82 16.62 -26.45
N ASN A 344 -4.68 16.50 -27.77
CA ASN A 344 -4.83 15.21 -28.44
C ASN A 344 -3.66 14.30 -28.06
N THR A 345 -3.95 13.12 -27.50
CA THR A 345 -2.95 12.15 -27.07
C THR A 345 -2.61 11.13 -28.14
N ASP A 346 -3.36 11.08 -29.25
CA ASP A 346 -3.17 10.09 -30.31
C ASP A 346 -1.84 10.25 -31.06
N THR A 347 -1.21 11.43 -30.94
CA THR A 347 0.10 11.76 -31.54
C THR A 347 1.27 11.40 -30.65
N PHE A 348 1.04 11.01 -29.39
CA PHE A 348 2.07 10.67 -28.43
C PHE A 348 2.22 9.17 -28.25
N ASN A 349 3.40 8.74 -27.82
CA ASN A 349 3.59 7.38 -27.34
C ASN A 349 2.91 7.19 -25.95
N ASP A 350 2.70 5.95 -25.53
CA ASP A 350 2.05 5.64 -24.25
C ASP A 350 2.76 6.24 -23.02
N SER A 351 4.09 6.37 -23.07
CA SER A 351 4.92 6.96 -22.00
C SER A 351 4.69 8.47 -21.91
N ASP A 352 4.70 9.17 -23.03
CA ASP A 352 4.44 10.61 -23.15
C ASP A 352 2.99 10.94 -22.75
N ALA A 353 2.02 10.07 -23.09
CA ALA A 353 0.63 10.21 -22.66
C ALA A 353 0.50 10.08 -21.13
N ALA A 354 1.23 9.16 -20.50
CA ALA A 354 1.28 9.03 -19.04
C ALA A 354 1.99 10.22 -18.38
N LEU A 355 3.11 10.69 -18.97
CA LEU A 355 3.85 11.87 -18.54
C LEU A 355 2.95 13.12 -18.55
N LEU A 356 2.16 13.31 -19.60
CA LEU A 356 1.21 14.42 -19.71
C LEU A 356 0.22 14.47 -18.53
N GLN A 357 -0.28 13.31 -18.08
CA GLN A 357 -1.17 13.22 -16.93
C GLN A 357 -0.46 13.63 -15.63
N LEU A 358 0.81 13.27 -15.48
CA LEU A 358 1.63 13.69 -14.34
C LEU A 358 1.90 15.20 -14.37
N LEU A 359 2.24 15.77 -15.53
CA LEU A 359 2.52 17.20 -15.68
C LEU A 359 1.29 18.07 -15.36
N ARG A 360 0.08 17.63 -15.73
CA ARG A 360 -1.16 18.33 -15.34
C ARG A 360 -1.30 18.47 -13.83
N LYS A 361 -0.86 17.47 -13.06
CA LYS A 361 -0.88 17.49 -11.59
C LYS A 361 0.19 18.40 -10.97
N LEU A 362 1.20 18.81 -11.73
CA LEU A 362 2.27 19.73 -11.31
C LEU A 362 1.95 21.20 -11.65
N GLN A 363 0.81 21.47 -12.29
CA GLN A 363 0.37 22.83 -12.57
C GLN A 363 -0.05 23.60 -11.31
N ASP A 364 0.15 24.91 -11.37
CA ASP A 364 -0.23 25.84 -10.30
C ASP A 364 -1.72 25.78 -9.93
N ALA A 365 -2.60 25.56 -10.90
CA ALA A 365 -4.04 25.43 -10.65
C ALA A 365 -4.36 24.26 -9.70
N GLU A 366 -3.73 23.11 -9.92
CA GLU A 366 -3.95 21.92 -9.10
C GLU A 366 -3.23 22.02 -7.73
N ILE A 367 -2.05 22.65 -7.68
CA ILE A 367 -1.37 22.96 -6.42
C ILE A 367 -2.26 23.87 -5.56
N ASN A 368 -2.77 24.96 -6.14
CA ASN A 368 -3.61 25.93 -5.44
C ASN A 368 -4.92 25.30 -4.95
N LYS A 369 -5.56 24.44 -5.74
CA LYS A 369 -6.77 23.70 -5.36
C LYS A 369 -6.51 22.74 -4.20
N TYR A 370 -5.35 22.07 -4.16
CA TYR A 370 -4.96 21.23 -3.03
C TYR A 370 -4.71 22.06 -1.76
N VAL A 371 -3.95 23.15 -1.87
CA VAL A 371 -3.68 24.05 -0.73
C VAL A 371 -4.97 24.65 -0.21
N ASN A 372 -5.86 25.14 -1.08
CA ASN A 372 -7.17 25.66 -0.71
C ASN A 372 -8.01 24.70 0.13
N ARG A 373 -7.96 23.40 -0.16
CA ARG A 373 -8.76 22.39 0.55
C ARG A 373 -8.16 21.98 1.89
N ASN A 374 -6.84 22.04 2.01
CA ASN A 374 -6.10 21.49 3.16
C ASN A 374 -5.55 22.57 4.10
N SER A 375 -5.48 23.82 3.64
CA SER A 375 -5.01 24.95 4.43
C SER A 375 -6.06 25.41 5.44
N PRO A 376 -5.67 25.80 6.66
CA PRO A 376 -6.56 26.48 7.60
C PRO A 376 -7.10 27.81 7.03
N PHE A 377 -6.49 28.33 5.96
CA PHE A 377 -6.86 29.57 5.27
C PHE A 377 -7.72 29.38 4.00
N SER A 378 -8.46 28.26 3.92
CA SER A 378 -9.29 27.81 2.77
C SER A 378 -10.16 28.87 2.08
N GLY A 379 -10.53 29.97 2.77
CA GLY A 379 -11.34 31.07 2.23
C GLY A 379 -10.61 32.35 1.83
N ILE A 380 -9.31 32.48 2.12
CA ILE A 380 -8.52 33.70 1.85
C ILE A 380 -7.24 33.44 1.05
N TRP A 381 -6.95 32.20 0.66
CA TRP A 381 -5.75 31.83 -0.09
C TRP A 381 -5.57 32.59 -1.40
N GLU A 382 -6.64 32.82 -2.17
CA GLU A 382 -6.58 33.62 -3.39
C GLU A 382 -6.10 35.05 -3.09
N ASN A 383 -6.52 35.63 -1.96
CA ASN A 383 -6.05 36.95 -1.52
C ASN A 383 -4.59 36.91 -1.03
N ILE A 384 -4.14 35.82 -0.38
CA ILE A 384 -2.75 35.63 0.07
C ILE A 384 -1.79 35.55 -1.13
N LEU A 385 -2.18 34.84 -2.20
CA LEU A 385 -1.38 34.73 -3.42
C LEU A 385 -1.18 36.08 -4.13
N HIS A 386 -2.15 36.99 -4.05
CA HIS A 386 -2.05 38.32 -4.68
C HIS A 386 -1.12 39.28 -3.93
N HIS A 387 -0.74 38.97 -2.69
CA HIS A 387 0.32 39.69 -1.97
C HIS A 387 1.68 39.06 -2.27
N GLU A 388 2.16 39.20 -3.52
CA GLU A 388 3.41 38.63 -4.06
C GLU A 388 4.72 39.08 -3.34
N ALA A 389 4.62 39.92 -2.30
CA ALA A 389 5.75 40.50 -1.59
C ALA A 389 6.14 39.74 -0.30
N ASP A 390 5.22 38.98 0.30
CA ASP A 390 5.48 38.24 1.55
C ASP A 390 5.75 36.75 1.27
N ASP A 391 6.76 36.20 1.93
CA ASP A 391 7.08 34.77 1.88
C ASP A 391 5.92 33.96 2.48
N LEU A 392 5.61 32.82 1.88
CA LEU A 392 4.48 32.00 2.34
C LEU A 392 4.73 31.46 3.76
N PRO A 393 3.70 31.33 4.60
CA PRO A 393 3.83 30.70 5.92
C PRO A 393 4.41 29.29 5.83
N GLU A 394 5.19 28.87 6.83
CA GLU A 394 5.83 27.54 6.85
C GLU A 394 4.82 26.40 6.68
N GLU A 395 3.66 26.46 7.36
CA GLU A 395 2.59 25.46 7.21
C GLU A 395 2.08 25.33 5.76
N THR A 396 2.09 26.43 5.01
CA THR A 396 1.64 26.44 3.61
C THR A 396 2.72 25.86 2.70
N LYS A 397 3.99 26.24 2.90
CA LYS A 397 5.12 25.63 2.20
C LYS A 397 5.18 24.12 2.43
N ASP A 398 4.86 23.71 3.65
CA ASP A 398 4.80 22.32 4.09
C ASP A 398 3.72 21.51 3.34
N LEU A 399 2.53 22.10 3.15
CA LEU A 399 1.44 21.53 2.35
C LEU A 399 1.79 21.44 0.86
N ILE A 400 2.42 22.48 0.30
CA ILE A 400 2.88 22.49 -1.10
C ILE A 400 3.94 21.39 -1.31
N THR A 401 4.89 21.28 -0.38
CA THR A 401 5.94 20.26 -0.40
C THR A 401 5.36 18.86 -0.31
N GLU A 402 4.37 18.64 0.57
CA GLU A 402 3.67 17.35 0.69
C GLU A 402 2.98 16.93 -0.60
N TYR A 403 2.40 17.88 -1.33
CA TYR A 403 1.71 17.62 -2.59
C TYR A 403 2.66 17.38 -3.77
N LEU A 404 3.76 18.12 -3.82
CA LEU A 404 4.71 18.08 -4.94
C LEU A 404 5.70 16.93 -4.84
N GLN A 405 6.18 16.60 -3.64
CA GLN A 405 7.22 15.60 -3.44
C GLN A 405 6.91 14.23 -4.08
N PRO A 406 5.75 13.60 -3.88
CA PRO A 406 5.49 12.28 -4.46
C PRO A 406 5.41 12.32 -5.99
N LYS A 407 4.98 13.45 -6.57
CA LYS A 407 4.86 13.63 -8.03
C LYS A 407 6.21 13.89 -8.68
N LEU A 408 7.06 14.69 -8.04
CA LEU A 408 8.44 14.88 -8.46
C LEU A 408 9.21 13.58 -8.36
N HIS A 409 9.04 12.84 -7.27
CA HIS A 409 9.66 11.53 -7.11
C HIS A 409 9.24 10.56 -8.23
N ARG A 410 7.94 10.50 -8.53
CA ARG A 410 7.40 9.70 -9.64
C ARG A 410 7.96 10.14 -11.00
N LEU A 411 8.09 11.45 -11.24
CA LEU A 411 8.69 11.98 -12.47
C LEU A 411 10.13 11.47 -12.66
N PHE A 412 10.91 11.41 -11.59
CA PHE A 412 12.30 10.97 -11.64
C PHE A 412 12.42 9.45 -11.80
N GLN A 413 11.60 8.67 -11.07
CA GLN A 413 11.67 7.21 -11.11
C GLN A 413 11.08 6.61 -12.39
N GLU A 414 9.89 7.05 -12.81
CA GLU A 414 9.18 6.44 -13.94
C GLU A 414 9.63 7.02 -15.29
N PHE A 415 9.94 8.32 -15.34
CA PHE A 415 10.20 9.03 -16.61
C PHE A 415 11.64 9.54 -16.76
N GLY A 416 12.49 9.43 -15.73
CA GLY A 416 13.80 10.07 -15.73
C GLY A 416 14.76 9.59 -16.83
N SER A 417 14.62 8.36 -17.31
CA SER A 417 15.45 7.78 -18.38
C SER A 417 14.89 8.00 -19.80
N GLN A 418 13.61 8.32 -19.94
CA GLN A 418 12.91 8.37 -21.24
C GLN A 418 12.42 9.77 -21.63
N ALA A 419 12.15 10.63 -20.64
CA ALA A 419 11.62 11.96 -20.86
C ALA A 419 12.71 12.94 -21.29
N LEU A 420 12.37 13.81 -22.23
CA LEU A 420 13.21 14.93 -22.63
C LEU A 420 13.02 16.07 -21.62
N VAL A 421 14.03 16.32 -20.79
CA VAL A 421 13.92 17.31 -19.71
C VAL A 421 14.90 18.46 -19.93
N TYR A 422 14.40 19.67 -19.71
CA TYR A 422 15.15 20.90 -19.88
C TYR A 422 14.97 21.84 -18.68
N THR A 423 15.90 22.76 -18.51
CA THR A 423 15.82 23.86 -17.56
C THR A 423 15.82 25.20 -18.27
N LEU A 424 15.02 26.12 -17.73
CA LEU A 424 15.05 27.53 -18.08
C LEU A 424 15.52 28.33 -16.86
N ALA A 425 16.75 28.82 -16.93
CA ALA A 425 17.36 29.61 -15.87
C ALA A 425 16.55 30.89 -15.55
N SER A 426 16.66 31.35 -14.30
CA SER A 426 15.94 32.55 -13.84
C SER A 426 16.31 33.79 -14.65
N GLY A 427 15.32 34.59 -15.05
CA GLY A 427 15.46 35.80 -15.85
C GLY A 427 15.50 35.58 -17.37
N LYS A 428 15.48 34.33 -17.86
CA LYS A 428 15.51 34.03 -19.30
C LYS A 428 14.09 33.89 -19.88
N ALA A 429 13.91 34.34 -21.12
CA ALA A 429 12.64 34.21 -21.84
C ALA A 429 12.46 32.78 -22.35
N PHE A 430 11.21 32.35 -22.53
CA PHE A 430 10.93 31.02 -23.07
C PHE A 430 11.27 30.96 -24.57
N LYS A 431 12.51 30.60 -24.90
CA LYS A 431 13.03 30.41 -26.25
C LYS A 431 13.80 29.10 -26.30
N THR A 432 13.66 28.32 -27.38
CA THR A 432 14.35 27.03 -27.54
C THR A 432 15.85 27.13 -27.33
N ALA A 433 16.50 28.18 -27.84
CA ALA A 433 17.94 28.41 -27.66
C ALA A 433 18.39 28.69 -26.20
N GLN A 434 17.45 28.97 -25.30
CA GLN A 434 17.72 29.26 -23.88
C GLN A 434 17.43 28.07 -22.96
N LEU A 435 16.87 26.99 -23.51
CA LEU A 435 16.62 25.73 -22.80
C LEU A 435 17.92 24.95 -22.70
N GLN A 436 18.29 24.55 -21.49
CA GLN A 436 19.45 23.70 -21.25
C GLN A 436 19.00 22.27 -20.98
N PRO A 437 19.59 21.26 -21.61
CA PRO A 437 19.24 19.87 -21.34
C PRO A 437 19.55 19.54 -19.88
N LEU A 438 18.71 18.71 -19.29
CA LEU A 438 18.83 18.21 -17.93
C LEU A 438 18.54 16.71 -17.91
N GLN A 439 19.44 15.94 -17.32
CA GLN A 439 19.23 14.52 -17.10
C GLN A 439 18.68 14.28 -15.69
N LEU A 440 17.53 13.62 -15.59
CA LEU A 440 16.97 13.22 -14.30
C LEU A 440 17.58 11.90 -13.84
N GLN A 441 18.12 11.89 -12.63
CA GLN A 441 18.72 10.69 -12.05
C GLN A 441 17.67 9.93 -11.24
N THR A 442 17.57 8.62 -11.45
CA THR A 442 16.70 7.73 -10.65
C THR A 442 17.24 7.50 -9.24
N THR A 443 18.53 7.74 -9.02
CA THR A 443 19.13 7.68 -7.68
C THR A 443 18.74 8.88 -6.85
N GLU A 444 18.19 8.64 -5.67
CA GLU A 444 17.85 9.68 -4.70
C GLU A 444 19.11 10.35 -4.12
N ALA A 445 19.01 11.64 -3.84
CA ALA A 445 20.02 12.37 -3.08
C ALA A 445 19.70 12.31 -1.57
N TYR A 446 20.75 12.24 -0.75
CA TYR A 446 20.63 12.33 0.70
C TYR A 446 21.61 13.34 1.31
N PRO A 447 21.19 14.06 2.36
CA PRO A 447 22.07 14.98 3.05
C PRO A 447 23.12 14.23 3.87
N LEU A 448 24.32 14.80 3.95
CA LEU A 448 25.44 14.31 4.73
C LEU A 448 26.03 15.46 5.54
N PHE A 449 26.09 15.29 6.86
CA PHE A 449 26.47 16.36 7.77
C PHE A 449 27.93 16.24 8.21
N HIS A 450 28.76 17.22 7.84
CA HIS A 450 30.10 17.37 8.40
C HIS A 450 30.09 18.35 9.56
N ILE A 451 30.41 17.87 10.75
CA ILE A 451 30.39 18.68 11.96
C ILE A 451 31.82 19.09 12.31
N LYS A 452 32.06 20.39 12.44
CA LYS A 452 33.32 20.94 12.98
C LYS A 452 33.04 21.60 14.32
N LYS A 453 33.83 21.23 15.34
CA LYS A 453 33.72 21.78 16.69
C LYS A 453 34.84 22.78 16.95
N ASN A 454 34.47 24.04 17.17
CA ASN A 454 35.34 25.09 17.71
C ASN A 454 34.79 25.51 19.09
N SER A 455 34.50 26.80 19.30
CA SER A 455 33.71 27.30 20.45
C SER A 455 32.21 27.00 20.34
N HIS A 456 31.71 26.91 19.11
CA HIS A 456 30.37 26.47 18.73
C HIS A 456 30.48 25.31 17.73
N TYR A 457 29.39 24.57 17.52
CA TYR A 457 29.34 23.51 16.51
C TYR A 457 28.91 24.10 15.17
N VAL A 458 29.72 23.92 14.13
CA VAL A 458 29.36 24.29 12.76
C VAL A 458 29.01 23.02 12.01
N VAL A 459 27.75 22.91 11.59
CA VAL A 459 27.23 21.79 10.81
C VAL A 459 27.21 22.20 9.34
N HIS A 460 27.96 21.47 8.53
CA HIS A 460 28.03 21.65 7.09
C HIS A 460 27.15 20.59 6.42
N CYS A 461 26.11 21.00 5.73
CA CYS A 461 25.26 20.09 4.96
C CYS A 461 25.86 19.90 3.57
N LYS A 462 26.29 18.68 3.30
CA LYS A 462 26.65 18.18 1.98
C LYS A 462 25.52 17.33 1.42
N VAL A 463 25.54 17.12 0.12
CA VAL A 463 24.58 16.29 -0.61
C VAL A 463 25.35 15.15 -1.24
N LYS A 464 24.97 13.92 -0.93
CA LYS A 464 25.50 12.76 -1.63
C LYS A 464 24.55 12.41 -2.76
N ALA A 465 25.02 12.64 -3.98
CA ALA A 465 24.32 12.40 -5.22
C ALA A 465 25.00 11.23 -5.95
N GLY A 466 24.46 10.02 -5.75
CA GLY A 466 25.11 8.78 -6.20
C GLY A 466 26.44 8.52 -5.48
N ILE A 467 27.54 8.60 -6.23
CA ILE A 467 28.91 8.34 -5.72
C ILE A 467 29.60 9.66 -5.30
N THR A 468 29.11 10.81 -5.76
CA THR A 468 29.75 12.11 -5.56
C THR A 468 29.17 12.82 -4.33
N GLU A 469 30.05 13.47 -3.56
CA GLU A 469 29.67 14.38 -2.48
C GLU A 469 29.80 15.82 -2.97
N LEU A 470 28.70 16.57 -2.92
CA LEU A 470 28.58 17.94 -3.37
C LEU A 470 28.18 18.83 -2.20
N ASP A 471 28.50 20.13 -2.25
CA ASP A 471 28.04 21.04 -1.20
C ASP A 471 26.60 21.48 -1.50
N LEU A 472 25.76 21.62 -0.45
CA LEU A 472 24.37 22.04 -0.64
C LEU A 472 24.27 23.43 -1.30
N SER A 473 25.29 24.28 -1.12
CA SER A 473 25.40 25.59 -1.76
C SER A 473 25.56 25.52 -3.28
N ASP A 474 25.99 24.39 -3.82
CA ASP A 474 26.22 24.20 -5.26
C ASP A 474 24.92 23.89 -6.02
N ASN A 475 23.78 23.85 -5.32
CA ASN A 475 22.49 23.65 -5.96
C ASN A 475 22.17 24.80 -6.92
N GLU A 476 22.17 24.50 -8.21
CA GLU A 476 21.82 25.43 -9.29
C GLU A 476 20.32 25.80 -9.28
N ALA A 477 19.49 24.96 -8.63
CA ALA A 477 18.06 25.22 -8.52
C ALA A 477 17.75 26.21 -7.38
N PRO A 478 16.90 27.23 -7.63
CA PRO A 478 16.48 28.18 -6.59
C PRO A 478 15.53 27.57 -5.54
N THR A 479 15.14 26.30 -5.71
CA THR A 479 14.15 25.58 -4.90
C THR A 479 14.78 24.53 -3.98
N PRO A 480 14.33 24.38 -2.72
CA PRO A 480 14.82 23.32 -1.84
C PRO A 480 14.29 21.93 -2.23
N LEU A 481 13.25 21.87 -3.07
CA LEU A 481 12.57 20.62 -3.45
C LEU A 481 13.40 19.71 -4.35
N LEU A 482 14.40 20.26 -5.04
CA LEU A 482 15.23 19.54 -6.02
C LEU A 482 16.69 19.98 -5.88
N PHE A 483 17.62 19.10 -6.23
CA PHE A 483 19.05 19.40 -6.25
C PHE A 483 19.60 19.25 -7.67
N PHE A 484 19.96 20.37 -8.31
CA PHE A 484 20.49 20.37 -9.66
C PHE A 484 21.97 20.75 -9.64
N TYR A 485 22.79 19.98 -10.36
CA TYR A 485 24.23 20.21 -10.47
C TYR A 485 24.73 19.65 -11.80
N ASN A 486 25.48 20.46 -12.58
CA ASN A 486 26.10 20.04 -13.85
C ASN A 486 25.14 19.30 -14.79
N HIS A 487 23.98 19.91 -15.09
CA HIS A 487 22.95 19.32 -15.96
C HIS A 487 22.35 17.98 -15.46
N GLN A 488 22.55 17.63 -14.19
CA GLN A 488 21.92 16.48 -13.55
C GLN A 488 20.96 16.94 -12.47
N GLY A 489 19.74 16.39 -12.49
CA GLY A 489 18.73 16.61 -11.47
C GLY A 489 18.64 15.43 -10.53
N PHE A 490 18.57 15.71 -9.22
CA PHE A 490 18.32 14.73 -8.17
C PHE A 490 17.09 15.09 -7.34
N CYS A 491 16.34 14.07 -6.92
CA CYS A 491 15.18 14.20 -6.04
C CYS A 491 15.53 13.69 -4.64
N TRP A 492 14.92 14.29 -3.61
CA TRP A 492 15.02 13.84 -2.23
C TRP A 492 14.10 12.67 -1.96
N LYS A 493 14.47 11.85 -0.96
CA LYS A 493 13.70 10.68 -0.53
C LYS A 493 12.33 11.05 0.06
N ASN A 494 12.32 11.92 1.07
CA ASN A 494 11.13 12.25 1.85
C ASN A 494 10.97 13.76 2.03
N LYS A 495 9.74 14.19 2.31
CA LYS A 495 9.41 15.57 2.71
C LYS A 495 10.22 16.06 3.92
N GLU A 496 10.41 15.22 4.93
CA GLU A 496 11.17 15.55 6.14
C GLU A 496 12.60 16.00 5.80
N THR A 497 13.23 15.35 4.81
CA THR A 497 14.55 15.73 4.29
C THR A 497 14.54 17.11 3.63
N ILE A 498 13.47 17.47 2.93
CA ILE A 498 13.33 18.76 2.26
C ILE A 498 13.22 19.90 3.28
N LEU A 499 12.41 19.70 4.32
CA LEU A 499 12.26 20.65 5.42
C LEU A 499 13.58 20.86 6.17
N LEU A 500 14.31 19.76 6.40
CA LEU A 500 15.64 19.81 7.00
C LEU A 500 16.60 20.62 6.13
N ILE A 501 16.64 20.36 4.82
CA ILE A 501 17.51 21.07 3.88
C ILE A 501 17.18 22.56 3.78
N GLU A 502 15.90 22.92 3.86
CA GLU A 502 15.46 24.32 3.85
C GLU A 502 16.12 25.12 4.99
N GLN A 503 16.31 24.53 6.17
CA GLN A 503 16.97 25.17 7.32
C GLN A 503 18.47 25.48 7.08
N PHE A 504 19.14 24.73 6.20
CA PHE A 504 20.56 24.95 5.88
C PHE A 504 20.78 25.93 4.72
N ARG A 505 19.73 26.37 4.02
CA ARG A 505 19.87 27.32 2.90
C ARG A 505 19.97 28.76 3.39
N PRO A 506 20.66 29.66 2.64
CA PRO A 506 21.33 29.44 1.36
C PRO A 506 22.78 28.98 1.47
N THR A 507 23.40 29.08 2.66
CA THR A 507 24.86 28.92 2.83
C THR A 507 25.32 27.46 2.95
N GLY A 508 24.39 26.52 3.14
CA GLY A 508 24.69 25.11 3.43
C GLY A 508 25.25 24.87 4.83
N LYS A 509 25.27 25.89 5.69
CA LYS A 509 25.94 25.88 6.99
C LYS A 509 25.04 26.39 8.09
N MET A 510 25.00 25.65 9.20
CA MET A 510 24.28 26.05 10.41
C MET A 510 25.23 26.08 11.60
N VAL A 511 25.11 27.12 12.45
CA VAL A 511 25.91 27.27 13.66
C VAL A 511 25.03 26.96 14.87
N ILE A 512 25.45 25.99 15.68
CA ILE A 512 24.72 25.50 16.84
C ILE A 512 25.53 25.78 18.11
N ASN A 513 24.88 26.35 19.12
CA ASN A 513 25.49 26.58 20.42
C ASN A 513 25.73 25.27 21.19
N SER A 514 26.84 25.21 21.93
CA SER A 514 27.27 24.00 22.66
C SER A 514 26.25 23.50 23.69
N THR A 515 25.37 24.36 24.20
CA THR A 515 24.28 24.00 25.13
C THR A 515 23.16 23.22 24.45
N ASN A 516 22.82 23.57 23.20
CA ASN A 516 21.68 23.01 22.47
C ASN A 516 22.09 21.85 21.55
N TRP A 517 23.40 21.58 21.44
CA TRP A 517 23.98 20.57 20.57
C TRP A 517 23.39 19.17 20.81
N LYS A 518 23.25 18.72 22.06
CA LYS A 518 22.75 17.37 22.36
C LYS A 518 21.33 17.15 21.85
N GLN A 519 20.47 18.16 22.02
CA GLN A 519 19.08 18.10 21.58
C GLN A 519 18.99 18.12 20.05
N GLN A 520 19.65 19.09 19.39
CA GLN A 520 19.62 19.19 17.92
C GLN A 520 20.30 18.01 17.22
N LEU A 521 21.32 17.40 17.84
CA LEU A 521 21.92 16.17 17.31
C LEU A 521 20.91 15.02 17.27
N GLN A 522 20.13 14.83 18.35
CA GLN A 522 19.15 13.75 18.46
C GLN A 522 17.89 13.98 17.63
N GLU A 523 17.39 15.21 17.57
CA GLU A 523 16.13 15.52 16.91
C GLU A 523 16.27 15.79 15.40
N MET A 524 17.44 16.23 14.94
CA MET A 524 17.59 16.82 13.60
C MET A 524 18.68 16.20 12.72
N ILE A 525 19.81 15.77 13.31
CA ILE A 525 21.00 15.34 12.54
C ILE A 525 21.11 13.80 12.44
N LEU A 526 20.68 13.08 13.49
CA LEU A 526 20.75 11.61 13.55
C LEU A 526 19.59 10.86 12.88
N PRO A 527 18.33 11.32 12.96
CA PRO A 527 17.22 10.70 12.22
C PRO A 527 17.42 10.83 10.70
#